data_AF-A0A950P250-F1
#
_entry.id   AF-A0A950P250-F1
#
_cell.length_a   1.000
_cell.length_b   1.000
_cell.length_c   1.000
_cell.angle_alpha   90.00
_cell.angle_beta   90.00
_cell.angle_gamma   90.00
#
_symmetry.space_group_name_H-M   'P 1'
#
loop_
_entity.id
_entity.type
_entity.pdbx_description
1 polymer ?
#
loop_
_entity_poly.entity_id
_entity_poly.type
_entity_poly.pdbx_seq_one_letter_code
_entity_poly.pdbx_strand_id
1 'polypeptide(L)'
;MIAAGAIGIETWLEVHHFLVAEAELLDNRRFEEWLELFTEDVEYTAPVRVTKKNPAPDVVAQNLLFDENLASLTLRVKRLATDVAWAEDPPSLTRRLITNIRVNPAPADDEFLVKSNVLLFRSRGDVGRHDIVC
;
A
#
# COMPACT_ATOMS: atom_id res chain seq x y z
N MET A 1 -19.19 14.57 -5.13
CA MET A 1 -19.87 14.14 -6.36
C MET A 1 -19.22 12.84 -6.80
N ILE A 2 -19.86 11.69 -6.61
CA ILE A 2 -19.37 10.41 -7.14
C ILE A 2 -19.83 10.38 -8.60
N ALA A 3 -19.04 10.97 -9.49
CA ALA A 3 -19.18 10.72 -10.91
C ALA A 3 -18.41 9.42 -11.20
N ALA A 4 -19.02 8.28 -10.87
CA ALA A 4 -18.53 7.00 -11.34
C ALA A 4 -18.93 6.91 -12.81
N GLY A 5 -18.00 7.17 -13.73
CA GLY A 5 -18.09 6.55 -15.04
C GLY A 5 -18.24 5.05 -14.80
N ALA A 6 -19.28 4.43 -15.39
CA ALA A 6 -19.58 3.04 -15.11
C ALA A 6 -18.44 2.16 -15.62
N ILE A 7 -17.57 1.69 -14.71
CA ILE A 7 -16.56 0.68 -15.01
C ILE A 7 -17.26 -0.69 -15.10
N GLY A 8 -16.84 -1.50 -16.06
CA GLY A 8 -17.34 -2.86 -16.22
C GLY A 8 -17.03 -3.71 -14.98
N ILE A 9 -17.94 -4.62 -14.64
CA ILE A 9 -17.74 -5.54 -13.52
C ILE A 9 -16.46 -6.37 -13.66
N GLU A 10 -16.08 -6.72 -14.89
CA GLU A 10 -14.87 -7.49 -15.17
C GLU A 10 -13.61 -6.74 -14.74
N THR A 11 -13.45 -5.50 -15.17
CA THR A 11 -12.34 -4.63 -14.75
C THR A 11 -12.30 -4.45 -13.24
N TRP A 12 -13.45 -4.32 -12.59
CA TRP A 12 -13.48 -4.24 -11.12
C TRP A 12 -12.98 -5.53 -10.47
N LEU A 13 -13.33 -6.70 -11.02
CA LEU A 13 -12.85 -7.99 -10.55
C LEU A 13 -11.35 -8.15 -10.75
N GLU A 14 -10.82 -7.76 -11.91
CA GLU A 14 -9.37 -7.76 -12.19
C GLU A 14 -8.60 -6.91 -11.18
N VAL A 15 -9.06 -5.68 -10.91
CA VAL A 15 -8.46 -4.79 -9.91
C VAL A 15 -8.57 -5.39 -8.51
N HIS A 16 -9.70 -5.99 -8.16
CA HIS A 16 -9.86 -6.68 -6.88
C HIS A 16 -8.85 -7.83 -6.73
N HIS A 17 -8.71 -8.67 -7.75
CA HIS A 17 -7.76 -9.78 -7.76
C HIS A 17 -6.32 -9.30 -7.66
N PHE A 18 -5.96 -8.23 -8.38
CA PHE A 18 -4.64 -7.61 -8.30
C PHE A 18 -4.32 -7.16 -6.87
N LEU A 19 -5.21 -6.41 -6.22
CA LEU A 19 -4.98 -5.91 -4.86
C LEU A 19 -4.91 -7.04 -3.81
N VAL A 20 -5.66 -8.12 -4.00
CA VAL A 20 -5.59 -9.30 -3.12
C VAL A 20 -4.26 -10.04 -3.31
N ALA A 21 -3.80 -10.19 -4.56
CA ALA A 21 -2.52 -10.82 -4.87
C ALA A 21 -1.35 -9.98 -4.33
N GLU A 22 -1.39 -8.66 -4.48
CA GLU A 22 -0.40 -7.74 -3.90
C GLU A 22 -0.31 -7.91 -2.37
N ALA A 23 -1.47 -7.94 -1.69
CA ALA A 23 -1.52 -8.16 -0.24
C ALA A 23 -0.92 -9.51 0.17
N GLU A 24 -1.15 -10.57 -0.60
CA GLU A 24 -0.58 -11.90 -0.37
C GLU A 24 0.95 -11.89 -0.50
N LEU A 25 1.50 -11.25 -1.54
CA LEU A 25 2.95 -11.13 -1.71
C LEU A 25 3.60 -10.43 -0.51
N LEU A 26 3.03 -9.30 -0.09
CA LEU A 26 3.54 -8.53 1.04
C LEU A 26 3.42 -9.28 2.36
N ASP A 27 2.31 -9.98 2.59
CA ASP A 27 2.10 -10.73 3.83
C ASP A 27 3.02 -11.97 3.92
N ASN A 28 3.36 -12.56 2.78
CA ASN A 28 4.29 -13.70 2.69
C ASN A 28 5.75 -13.26 2.50
N ARG A 29 6.05 -11.96 2.62
CA ARG A 29 7.40 -11.37 2.48
C ARG A 29 8.06 -11.62 1.11
N ARG A 30 7.25 -11.81 0.06
CA ARG A 30 7.71 -11.95 -1.34
C ARG A 30 7.97 -10.55 -1.93
N PHE A 31 8.89 -9.82 -1.32
CA PHE A 31 9.11 -8.39 -1.61
C PHE A 31 9.73 -8.12 -2.99
N GLU A 32 10.53 -9.06 -3.51
CA GLU A 32 11.09 -8.96 -4.86
C GLU A 32 9.99 -9.04 -5.92
N GLU A 33 9.07 -10.00 -5.77
CA GLU A 33 7.92 -10.16 -6.67
C GLU A 33 6.91 -9.01 -6.52
N TRP A 34 6.76 -8.48 -5.31
CA TRP A 34 5.98 -7.25 -5.12
C TRP A 34 6.61 -6.05 -5.82
N LEU A 35 7.94 -5.95 -5.85
CA LEU A 35 8.65 -4.87 -6.55
C LEU A 35 8.45 -4.94 -8.07
N GLU A 36 8.31 -6.14 -8.63
CA GLU A 36 8.04 -6.37 -10.06
C GLU A 36 6.65 -5.87 -10.51
N LEU A 37 5.73 -5.61 -9.57
CA LEU A 37 4.40 -5.05 -9.90
C LEU A 37 4.45 -3.56 -10.26
N PHE A 38 5.55 -2.86 -9.94
CA PHE A 38 5.65 -1.42 -10.15
C PHE A 38 6.11 -1.08 -11.56
N THR A 39 5.55 0.01 -12.09
CA THR A 39 6.04 0.68 -13.30
C THR A 39 7.29 1.51 -12.99
N GLU A 40 8.07 1.82 -14.02
CA GLU A 40 9.32 2.60 -13.88
C GLU A 40 9.10 4.01 -13.36
N ASP A 41 7.90 4.57 -13.58
CA ASP A 41 7.47 5.90 -13.19
C ASP A 41 6.68 5.94 -11.87
N VAL A 42 6.74 4.88 -11.06
CA VAL A 42 6.06 4.83 -9.75
C VAL A 42 6.41 6.03 -8.85
N GLU A 43 5.36 6.63 -8.29
CA GLU A 43 5.43 7.54 -7.15
C GLU A 43 4.73 6.90 -5.92
N TYR A 44 5.52 6.31 -5.02
CA TYR A 44 5.00 5.66 -3.81
C TYR A 44 5.06 6.63 -2.63
N THR A 45 3.92 7.24 -2.30
CA THR A 45 3.83 8.28 -1.27
C THR A 45 2.88 7.90 -0.13
N ALA A 46 3.22 8.30 1.09
CA ALA A 46 2.35 8.17 2.25
C ALA A 46 2.47 9.43 3.13
N PRO A 47 1.52 10.38 3.06
CA PRO A 47 1.63 11.63 3.80
C PRO A 47 1.31 11.48 5.29
N VAL A 48 1.92 12.34 6.12
CA VAL A 48 1.53 12.47 7.53
C VAL A 48 0.16 13.15 7.63
N ARG A 49 -0.75 12.54 8.39
CA ARG A 49 -2.04 13.16 8.74
C ARG A 49 -2.02 13.65 10.18
N VAL A 50 -2.58 14.84 10.41
CA VAL A 50 -2.68 15.45 11.74
C VAL A 50 -4.11 15.88 12.02
N THR A 51 -4.59 15.62 13.23
CA THR A 51 -5.93 16.06 13.66
C THR A 51 -5.92 17.57 13.88
N LYS A 52 -6.70 18.29 13.06
CA LYS A 52 -6.87 19.75 13.19
C LYS A 52 -8.28 20.08 13.65
N LYS A 53 -8.44 21.14 14.44
CA LYS A 53 -9.74 21.80 14.63
C LYS A 53 -10.07 22.60 13.35
N ASN A 54 -11.35 22.65 12.95
CA ASN A 54 -11.88 23.36 11.76
C ASN A 54 -11.47 22.72 10.40
N PRO A 55 -12.10 23.06 9.25
CA PRO A 55 -11.99 22.29 8.00
C PRO A 55 -10.68 22.58 7.26
N ALA A 56 -9.56 22.52 7.97
CA ALA A 56 -8.24 22.52 7.36
C ALA A 56 -7.92 21.12 6.83
N PRO A 57 -7.24 21.00 5.67
CA PRO A 57 -6.71 19.71 5.22
C PRO A 57 -5.88 19.06 6.33
N ASP A 58 -6.20 17.81 6.63
CA ASP A 58 -5.53 17.00 7.66
C ASP A 58 -4.22 16.39 7.14
N VAL A 59 -4.01 16.37 5.82
CA VAL A 59 -2.76 15.98 5.15
C VAL A 59 -1.71 17.09 5.27
N VAL A 60 -0.52 16.74 5.75
CA VAL A 60 0.65 17.64 5.80
C VAL A 60 1.53 17.36 4.58
N ALA A 61 1.31 18.10 3.49
CA ALA A 61 1.95 17.85 2.19
C ALA A 61 3.49 17.91 2.21
N GLN A 62 4.09 18.62 3.17
CA GLN A 62 5.55 18.78 3.28
C GLN A 62 6.23 17.66 4.07
N ASN A 63 5.48 16.78 4.73
CA ASN A 63 6.01 15.68 5.55
C ASN A 63 5.40 14.37 5.10
N LEU A 64 6.15 13.61 4.30
CA LEU A 64 5.76 12.29 3.85
C LEU A 64 6.48 11.21 4.69
N LEU A 65 5.74 10.22 5.18
CA LEU A 65 6.29 9.00 5.79
C LEU A 65 7.02 8.15 4.75
N PHE A 66 6.49 8.14 3.53
CA PHE A 66 7.11 7.54 2.35
C PHE A 66 7.04 8.54 1.21
N ASP A 67 8.16 8.70 0.53
CA ASP A 67 8.31 9.48 -0.70
C ASP A 67 9.36 8.74 -1.54
N GLU A 68 8.88 7.77 -2.31
CA GLU A 68 9.73 6.75 -2.92
C GLU A 68 9.49 6.65 -4.43
N ASN A 69 10.57 6.42 -5.16
CA ASN A 69 10.55 5.99 -6.56
C ASN A 69 11.03 4.54 -6.68
N LEU A 70 11.03 3.97 -7.88
CA LEU A 70 11.43 2.58 -8.08
C LEU A 70 12.84 2.28 -7.54
N ALA A 71 13.80 3.21 -7.70
CA ALA A 71 15.17 3.02 -7.24
C ALA A 71 15.26 2.99 -5.69
N SER A 72 14.54 3.87 -5.00
CA SER A 72 14.54 3.91 -3.53
C SER A 72 13.75 2.75 -2.93
N LEU A 73 12.63 2.34 -3.55
CA LEU A 73 11.92 1.10 -3.22
C LEU A 73 12.82 -0.13 -3.37
N THR A 74 13.56 -0.22 -4.47
CA THR A 74 14.52 -1.31 -4.71
C THR A 74 15.55 -1.40 -3.59
N LEU A 75 16.09 -0.26 -3.13
CA LEU A 75 17.05 -0.24 -2.02
C LEU A 75 16.42 -0.74 -0.71
N ARG A 76 15.15 -0.39 -0.45
CA ARG A 76 14.41 -0.87 0.73
C ARG A 76 14.21 -2.37 0.69
N VAL A 77 13.78 -2.93 -0.45
CA VAL A 77 13.60 -4.38 -0.64
C VAL A 77 14.93 -5.11 -0.44
N LYS A 78 16.01 -4.62 -1.05
CA LYS A 78 17.36 -5.19 -0.86
C LYS A 78 17.79 -5.19 0.61
N ARG A 79 17.50 -4.12 1.34
CA ARG A 79 17.81 -4.04 2.78
C ARG A 79 17.04 -5.09 3.59
N LEU A 80 15.77 -5.32 3.27
CA LEU A 80 14.95 -6.35 3.95
C LEU A 80 15.46 -7.78 3.70
N ALA A 81 16.19 -8.00 2.61
CA ALA A 81 16.85 -9.28 2.31
C ALA A 81 18.18 -9.49 3.05
N THR A 82 18.69 -8.48 3.77
CA THR A 82 19.96 -8.61 4.51
C THR A 82 19.75 -9.13 5.94
N ASP A 83 20.73 -9.88 6.45
CA ASP A 83 20.77 -10.41 7.83
C ASP A 83 20.91 -9.33 8.91
N VAL A 84 21.03 -8.05 8.54
CA VAL A 84 21.17 -6.92 9.46
C VAL A 84 19.90 -6.07 9.57
N ALA A 85 18.78 -6.56 9.02
CA ALA A 85 17.48 -5.96 9.22
C ALA A 85 16.91 -6.30 10.61
N TRP A 86 17.60 -5.89 11.69
CA TRP A 86 17.25 -6.19 13.09
C TRP A 86 15.82 -5.82 13.50
N ALA A 87 15.21 -4.84 12.80
CA ALA A 87 13.82 -4.47 13.02
C ALA A 87 12.82 -5.54 12.53
N GLU A 88 13.25 -6.41 11.62
CA GLU A 88 12.48 -7.46 10.94
C GLU A 88 13.10 -8.85 11.12
N ASP A 89 13.94 -9.02 12.14
CA ASP A 89 14.48 -10.30 12.60
C ASP A 89 14.20 -10.44 14.12
N PRO A 90 13.33 -11.37 14.56
CA PRO A 90 12.48 -12.22 13.75
C PRO A 90 11.40 -11.41 12.98
N PRO A 91 10.91 -11.94 11.85
CA PRO A 91 10.02 -11.24 10.93
C PRO A 91 8.68 -10.85 11.54
N SER A 92 8.18 -9.68 11.18
CA SER A 92 6.80 -9.29 11.47
C SER A 92 5.83 -10.24 10.76
N LEU A 93 4.81 -10.72 11.49
CA LEU A 93 3.67 -11.42 10.92
C LEU A 93 2.62 -10.38 10.56
N THR A 94 2.38 -10.19 9.26
CA THR A 94 1.42 -9.21 8.76
C THR A 94 0.21 -9.87 8.12
N ARG A 95 -0.95 -9.23 8.27
CA ARG A 95 -2.15 -9.57 7.50
C ARG A 95 -2.82 -8.29 7.01
N ARG A 96 -3.01 -8.17 5.70
CA ARG A 96 -3.68 -7.03 5.07
C ARG A 96 -5.11 -7.40 4.68
N LEU A 97 -6.07 -6.63 5.18
CA LEU A 97 -7.46 -6.72 4.75
C LEU A 97 -7.75 -5.53 3.85
N ILE A 98 -7.94 -5.79 2.56
CA ILE A 98 -8.26 -4.80 1.55
C ILE A 98 -9.78 -4.77 1.36
N THR A 99 -10.40 -3.60 1.52
CA THR A 99 -11.85 -3.44 1.42
C THR A 99 -12.23 -2.15 0.70
N ASN A 100 -13.53 -1.93 0.46
CA ASN A 100 -14.09 -0.69 -0.07
C ASN A 100 -13.40 -0.25 -1.39
N ILE A 101 -13.13 -1.20 -2.28
CA ILE A 101 -12.45 -0.96 -3.56
C ILE A 101 -13.38 -0.17 -4.49
N ARG A 102 -12.90 0.99 -4.92
CA ARG A 102 -13.56 1.89 -5.87
C ARG A 102 -12.62 2.11 -7.03
N VAL A 103 -13.08 1.82 -8.24
CA VAL A 103 -12.32 1.98 -9.48
C VAL A 103 -12.99 3.09 -10.29
N ASN A 104 -12.20 4.03 -10.79
CA ASN A 104 -12.66 5.08 -11.70
C ASN A 104 -11.72 5.11 -12.91
N PRO A 105 -12.20 5.56 -14.08
CA PRO A 105 -11.34 5.75 -15.24
C PRO A 105 -10.27 6.80 -14.94
N ALA A 106 -9.06 6.59 -15.44
CA ALA A 106 -8.03 7.60 -15.50
C ALA A 106 -8.12 8.40 -16.82
N PRO A 107 -7.33 9.48 -16.98
CA PRO A 107 -7.23 10.19 -18.26
C PRO A 107 -6.65 9.35 -19.40
N ALA A 108 -5.78 8.39 -19.09
CA ALA A 108 -5.27 7.41 -20.05
C ALA A 108 -6.22 6.20 -20.11
N ASP A 109 -6.45 5.68 -21.32
CA ASP A 109 -7.45 4.62 -21.58
C ASP A 109 -7.08 3.26 -20.96
N ASP A 110 -5.81 3.06 -20.60
CA ASP A 110 -5.23 1.85 -20.01
C ASP A 110 -4.91 1.98 -18.51
N GLU A 111 -5.34 3.07 -17.88
CA GLU A 111 -5.09 3.34 -16.46
C GLU A 111 -6.39 3.45 -15.66
N PHE A 112 -6.28 3.12 -14.36
CA PHE A 112 -7.39 3.22 -13.42
C PHE A 112 -7.02 3.99 -12.16
N LEU A 113 -7.92 4.86 -11.74
CA LEU A 113 -7.86 5.52 -10.45
C LEU A 113 -8.55 4.65 -9.40
N VAL A 114 -7.74 3.89 -8.65
CA VAL A 114 -8.21 2.94 -7.65
C VAL A 114 -8.10 3.51 -6.24
N LYS A 115 -9.16 3.36 -5.44
CA LYS A 115 -9.17 3.67 -4.01
C LYS A 115 -9.67 2.48 -3.21
N SER A 116 -8.84 1.96 -2.33
CA SER A 116 -9.20 0.92 -1.36
C SER A 116 -9.00 1.43 0.07
N ASN A 117 -9.59 0.73 1.02
CA ASN A 117 -9.25 0.83 2.43
C ASN A 117 -8.36 -0.35 2.80
N VAL A 118 -7.38 -0.12 3.67
CA VAL A 118 -6.48 -1.17 4.16
C VAL A 118 -6.54 -1.20 5.68
N LEU A 119 -6.76 -2.38 6.23
CA LEU A 119 -6.49 -2.67 7.63
C LEU A 119 -5.27 -3.60 7.67
N LEU A 120 -4.17 -3.11 8.23
CA LEU A 120 -2.95 -3.89 8.41
C LEU A 120 -2.86 -4.34 9.87
N PHE A 121 -3.01 -5.64 10.07
CA PHE A 121 -2.64 -6.29 11.32
C PHE A 121 -1.15 -6.63 11.29
N ARG A 122 -0.42 -6.28 12.35
CA ARG A 122 0.96 -6.68 12.55
C ARG A 122 1.12 -7.27 13.94
N SER A 123 1.75 -8.44 14.02
CA SER A 123 2.24 -8.99 15.29
C SER A 123 3.72 -9.35 15.16
N ARG A 124 4.48 -9.27 16.25
CA ARG A 124 5.91 -9.60 16.26
C ARG A 124 6.31 -10.16 17.62
N GLY A 125 7.17 -11.18 17.59
CA GLY A 125 7.67 -11.85 18.78
C GLY A 125 6.62 -12.74 19.43
N ASP A 126 6.92 -13.16 20.66
CA ASP A 126 6.10 -14.04 21.52
C ASP A 126 5.20 -13.26 22.50
N VAL A 127 5.42 -11.95 22.63
CA VAL A 127 4.52 -11.05 23.33
C VAL A 127 3.30 -10.81 22.46
N GLY A 128 2.10 -11.19 22.95
CA GLY A 128 0.80 -11.04 22.26
C GLY A 128 0.36 -9.60 21.94
N ARG A 129 1.30 -8.65 21.95
CA ARG A 129 1.13 -7.28 21.48
C ARG A 129 1.05 -7.29 19.96
N HIS A 130 0.01 -6.66 19.46
CA HIS A 130 -0.25 -6.48 18.04
C HIS A 130 -0.57 -5.02 17.77
N ASP A 131 -0.25 -4.57 16.57
CA ASP A 131 -0.57 -3.25 16.08
C ASP A 131 -1.63 -3.38 14.98
N ILE A 132 -2.56 -2.44 14.99
CA ILE A 132 -3.57 -2.28 13.96
C ILE A 132 -3.30 -0.92 13.32
N VAL A 133 -3.00 -0.93 12.03
CA VAL A 133 -2.70 0.27 11.24
C VAL A 133 -3.83 0.48 10.22
N CYS A 134 -4.34 1.70 10.14
CA CYS A 134 -5.45 2.12 9.28
C CYS A 134 -5.21 3.51 8.68
#